data_AF-A0AAE4BZ21-F1
#
_entry.id   AF-A0AAE4BZ21-F1
#
_cell.length_a   1.000
_cell.length_b   1.000
_cell.length_c   1.000
_cell.angle_alpha   90.00
_cell.angle_beta   90.00
_cell.angle_gamma   90.00
#
_symmetry.space_group_name_H-M   'P 1'
#
loop_
_entity.id
_entity.type
_entity.pdbx_description
1 polymer ?
#
loop_
_entity_poly.entity_id
_entity_poly.type
_entity_poly.pdbx_seq_one_letter_code
_entity_poly.pdbx_strand_id
1 'polypeptide(L)'
;MSHGVLVQPSFLGTDNSYLLGVLRAHPERLRGVAVVDAATPFDELRVLADAGVRGLRLNLVGLPMPDLSRPVWQTLLQHVRALDWHVELHRPSQDLAAAGQPVLDAGCKLVVDHFGRPGENSAADSGFGWLARAAAGGRTWVKLSAAYRSWRDPLGAEARRAAASLLDACGPQRLLWGSDWPHTQHREHAGYAQTRTALNHWIPDADARRCILVDTPAALFGFSKETTTS
;
A
#
# COMPACT_ATOMS: atom_id res chain seq x y z
N MET A 1 15.36 8.90 -6.33
CA MET A 1 13.88 8.78 -6.28
C MET A 1 13.31 9.98 -7.00
N SER A 2 12.62 9.80 -8.12
CA SER A 2 12.02 10.90 -8.91
C SER A 2 10.59 11.23 -8.45
N HIS A 3 9.82 10.20 -8.09
CA HIS A 3 8.42 10.28 -7.66
C HIS A 3 8.21 9.69 -6.26
N GLY A 4 7.08 10.00 -5.63
CA GLY A 4 6.71 9.46 -4.33
C GLY A 4 5.21 9.43 -4.09
N VAL A 5 4.78 8.57 -3.17
CA VAL A 5 3.38 8.52 -2.70
C VAL A 5 3.37 8.93 -1.24
N LEU A 6 2.65 10.01 -0.94
CA LEU A 6 2.41 10.47 0.42
C LEU A 6 1.17 9.78 0.96
N VAL A 7 1.31 9.19 2.15
CA VAL A 7 0.21 8.49 2.83
C VAL A 7 -0.16 9.30 4.06
N GLN A 8 -1.45 9.59 4.21
CA GLN A 8 -1.97 10.31 5.36
C GLN A 8 -1.59 9.59 6.68
N PRO A 9 -0.87 10.26 7.60
CA PRO A 9 -0.47 9.65 8.86
C PRO A 9 -1.66 9.56 9.82
N SER A 10 -1.72 8.49 10.61
CA SER A 10 -2.88 8.20 11.46
C SER A 10 -3.17 9.27 12.51
N PHE A 11 -2.16 9.99 13.01
CA PHE A 11 -2.34 11.01 14.05
C PHE A 11 -3.03 12.30 13.54
N LEU A 12 -3.14 12.49 12.22
CA LEU A 12 -3.89 13.59 11.61
C LEU A 12 -5.33 13.19 11.26
N GLY A 13 -5.71 11.92 11.46
CA GLY A 13 -7.05 11.43 11.15
C GLY A 13 -7.47 11.76 9.71
N THR A 14 -8.67 12.32 9.56
CA THR A 14 -9.27 12.69 8.27
C THR A 14 -8.90 14.09 7.78
N ASP A 15 -8.06 14.83 8.51
CA ASP A 15 -7.55 16.13 8.04
C ASP A 15 -6.42 15.92 7.01
N ASN A 16 -6.80 15.88 5.74
CA ASN A 16 -5.87 15.73 4.62
C ASN A 16 -5.31 17.08 4.11
N SER A 17 -5.56 18.21 4.79
CA SER A 17 -5.22 19.55 4.27
C SER A 17 -3.73 19.69 3.95
N TYR A 18 -2.85 19.20 4.82
CA TYR A 18 -1.41 19.19 4.59
C TYR A 18 -1.02 18.32 3.40
N LEU A 19 -1.57 17.10 3.31
CA LEU A 19 -1.36 16.19 2.19
C LEU A 19 -1.72 16.90 0.87
N LEU A 20 -2.92 17.49 0.79
CA LEU A 20 -3.40 18.18 -0.40
C LEU A 20 -2.52 19.38 -0.79
N GLY A 21 -2.06 20.16 0.19
CA GLY A 21 -1.14 21.27 -0.04
C GLY A 21 0.15 20.81 -0.72
N VAL A 22 0.73 19.71 -0.25
CA VAL A 22 1.98 19.17 -0.82
C VAL A 22 1.77 18.56 -2.20
N LEU A 23 0.66 17.86 -2.43
CA LEU A 23 0.38 17.29 -3.75
C LEU A 23 0.16 18.39 -4.81
N ARG A 24 -0.56 19.46 -4.47
CA ARG A 24 -0.76 20.61 -5.36
C ARG A 24 0.54 21.36 -5.67
N ALA A 25 1.48 21.37 -4.73
CA ALA A 25 2.80 21.97 -4.95
C ALA A 25 3.70 21.13 -5.87
N HIS A 26 3.45 19.82 -5.98
CA HIS A 26 4.28 18.88 -6.75
C HIS A 26 3.45 17.84 -7.56
N PRO A 27 2.52 18.28 -8.41
CA PRO A 27 1.52 17.40 -9.04
C PRO A 27 2.13 16.42 -10.04
N GLU A 28 3.30 16.72 -10.61
CA GLU A 28 3.99 15.79 -11.52
C GLU A 28 4.73 14.67 -10.77
N ARG A 29 5.14 14.93 -9.52
CA ARG A 29 6.06 14.04 -8.78
C ARG A 29 5.38 13.24 -7.69
N LEU A 30 4.28 13.75 -7.14
CA LEU A 30 3.64 13.18 -5.96
C LEU A 30 2.21 12.72 -6.22
N ARG A 31 1.84 11.62 -5.57
CA ARG A 31 0.46 11.14 -5.44
C ARG A 31 0.14 10.92 -3.97
N GLY A 32 -1.14 10.89 -3.66
CA GLY A 32 -1.63 10.75 -2.29
C GLY A 32 -2.43 9.47 -2.03
N VAL A 33 -2.40 9.02 -0.78
CA VAL A 33 -3.39 8.11 -0.21
C VAL A 33 -3.98 8.80 1.03
N ALA A 34 -5.27 9.09 0.99
CA ALA A 34 -5.98 9.87 2.01
C ALA A 34 -6.62 8.97 3.07
N VAL A 35 -6.99 9.54 4.21
CA VAL A 35 -7.91 8.91 5.17
C VAL A 35 -9.19 9.74 5.19
N VAL A 36 -10.35 9.09 5.08
CA VAL A 36 -11.66 9.76 5.01
C VAL A 36 -12.64 9.09 5.95
N ASP A 37 -13.74 9.77 6.27
CA ASP A 37 -14.85 9.15 6.98
C ASP A 37 -15.64 8.23 6.04
N ALA A 38 -16.29 7.20 6.58
CA ALA A 38 -17.11 6.29 5.76
C ALA A 38 -18.27 7.02 5.06
N ALA A 39 -18.77 8.11 5.66
CA ALA A 39 -19.86 8.92 5.13
C ALA A 39 -19.39 10.08 4.23
N THR A 40 -18.09 10.18 3.90
CA THR A 40 -17.57 11.27 3.04
C THR A 40 -18.29 11.29 1.68
N PRO A 41 -18.92 12.42 1.30
CA PRO A 41 -19.62 12.57 0.03
C PRO A 41 -18.71 12.41 -1.19
N PHE A 42 -19.28 11.99 -2.32
CA PHE A 42 -18.51 11.78 -3.55
C PHE A 42 -17.79 13.04 -4.05
N ASP A 43 -18.43 14.21 -3.95
CA ASP A 43 -17.81 15.46 -4.40
C ASP A 43 -16.57 15.85 -3.58
N GLU A 44 -16.55 15.52 -2.28
CA GLU A 44 -15.34 15.71 -1.46
C GLU A 44 -14.23 14.75 -1.89
N LEU A 45 -14.56 13.50 -2.23
CA LEU A 45 -13.57 12.55 -2.77
C LEU A 45 -13.03 13.00 -4.12
N ARG A 46 -13.83 13.66 -4.95
CA ARG A 46 -13.36 14.27 -6.21
C ARG A 46 -12.36 15.40 -5.98
N VAL A 47 -12.58 16.25 -4.98
CA VAL A 47 -11.61 17.30 -4.60
C VAL A 47 -10.25 16.69 -4.21
N LEU A 48 -10.27 15.55 -3.50
CA LEU A 48 -9.04 14.80 -3.20
C LEU A 48 -8.41 14.22 -4.47
N ALA A 49 -9.21 13.67 -5.39
CA ALA A 49 -8.74 13.10 -6.65
C ALA A 49 -8.07 14.14 -7.56
N ASP A 50 -8.67 15.33 -7.67
CA ASP A 50 -8.16 16.46 -8.43
C ASP A 50 -6.82 16.98 -7.88
N ALA A 51 -6.62 16.87 -6.56
CA ALA A 51 -5.35 17.19 -5.94
C ALA A 51 -4.28 16.10 -6.13
N GLY A 52 -4.60 14.94 -6.69
CA GLY A 52 -3.64 13.85 -6.95
C GLY A 52 -3.73 12.66 -6.01
N VAL A 53 -4.78 12.54 -5.18
CA VAL A 53 -5.05 11.33 -4.40
C VAL A 53 -5.50 10.19 -5.33
N ARG A 54 -5.03 8.96 -5.06
CA ARG A 54 -5.29 7.75 -5.86
C ARG A 54 -5.74 6.55 -5.05
N GLY A 55 -5.99 6.75 -3.76
CA GLY A 55 -6.47 5.72 -2.86
C GLY A 55 -6.89 6.29 -1.51
N LEU A 56 -7.61 5.47 -0.75
CA LEU A 56 -7.86 5.70 0.66
C LEU A 56 -7.14 4.66 1.50
N ARG A 57 -6.81 4.99 2.75
CA ARG A 57 -6.17 4.07 3.69
C ARG A 57 -7.08 3.70 4.84
N LEU A 58 -7.27 2.39 5.03
CA LEU A 58 -7.80 1.77 6.23
C LEU A 58 -6.64 1.32 7.10
N ASN A 59 -6.11 2.25 7.90
CA ASN A 59 -5.17 1.89 8.95
C ASN A 59 -5.95 1.43 10.19
N LEU A 60 -6.06 0.11 10.34
CA LEU A 60 -6.86 -0.51 11.38
C LEU A 60 -6.01 -1.03 12.53
N VAL A 61 -4.69 -0.82 12.56
CA VAL A 61 -3.84 -1.37 13.64
C VAL A 61 -4.30 -0.85 15.01
N GLY A 62 -4.66 -1.76 15.91
CA GLY A 62 -5.15 -1.43 17.26
C GLY A 62 -6.59 -0.92 17.34
N LEU A 63 -7.32 -0.87 16.22
CA LEU A 63 -8.72 -0.43 16.16
C LEU A 63 -9.68 -1.64 16.10
N PRO A 64 -10.97 -1.49 16.43
CA PRO A 64 -11.96 -2.53 16.14
C PRO A 64 -12.11 -2.75 14.63
N MET A 65 -12.49 -3.96 14.23
CA MET A 65 -12.79 -4.26 12.83
C MET A 65 -14.10 -3.56 12.41
N PRO A 66 -14.11 -2.70 11.39
CA PRO A 66 -15.36 -2.16 10.86
C PRO A 66 -16.14 -3.26 10.14
N ASP A 67 -17.46 -3.21 10.25
CA ASP A 67 -18.35 -4.02 9.42
C ASP A 67 -18.50 -3.35 8.04
N LEU A 68 -17.65 -3.79 7.09
CA LEU A 68 -17.62 -3.28 5.72
C LEU A 68 -18.88 -3.65 4.92
N SER A 69 -19.75 -4.53 5.42
CA SER A 69 -21.02 -4.86 4.75
C SER A 69 -22.08 -3.77 4.92
N ARG A 70 -21.91 -2.85 5.89
CA ARG A 70 -22.88 -1.79 6.15
C ARG A 70 -23.03 -0.85 4.95
N PRO A 71 -24.24 -0.29 4.71
CA PRO A 71 -24.50 0.57 3.54
C PRO A 71 -23.56 1.75 3.37
N VAL A 72 -23.11 2.37 4.47
CA VAL A 72 -22.17 3.49 4.44
C VAL A 72 -20.81 3.09 3.84
N TRP A 73 -20.28 1.93 4.24
CA TRP A 73 -19.04 1.38 3.69
C TRP A 73 -19.20 0.93 2.25
N GLN A 74 -20.31 0.29 1.91
CA GLN A 74 -20.60 -0.12 0.53
C GLN A 74 -20.69 1.09 -0.40
N THR A 75 -21.29 2.20 0.06
CA THR A 75 -21.35 3.47 -0.68
C THR A 75 -19.94 4.04 -0.89
N LEU A 76 -19.11 4.09 0.16
CA LEU A 76 -17.73 4.55 0.03
C LEU A 76 -16.92 3.67 -0.95
N LEU A 77 -17.05 2.34 -0.88
CA LEU A 77 -16.35 1.43 -1.80
C LEU A 77 -16.82 1.61 -3.25
N GLN A 78 -18.11 1.89 -3.48
CA GLN A 78 -18.61 2.23 -4.81
C GLN A 78 -17.97 3.52 -5.34
N HIS A 79 -17.83 4.55 -4.49
CA HIS A 79 -17.14 5.78 -4.85
C HIS A 79 -15.65 5.55 -5.16
N VAL A 80 -14.95 4.77 -4.34
CA VAL A 80 -13.55 4.38 -4.57
C VAL A 80 -13.39 3.69 -5.92
N ARG A 81 -14.26 2.73 -6.23
CA ARG A 81 -14.26 2.05 -7.52
C ARG A 81 -14.54 3.01 -8.68
N ALA A 82 -15.50 3.92 -8.53
CA ALA A 82 -15.83 4.91 -9.56
C ALA A 82 -14.67 5.87 -9.87
N LEU A 83 -13.81 6.15 -8.88
CA LEU A 83 -12.58 6.94 -9.04
C LEU A 83 -11.37 6.12 -9.52
N ASP A 84 -11.54 4.81 -9.75
CA ASP A 84 -10.46 3.84 -10.03
C ASP A 84 -9.35 3.82 -8.96
N TRP A 85 -9.71 4.20 -7.73
CA TRP A 85 -8.83 4.21 -6.57
C TRP A 85 -8.62 2.81 -6.00
N HIS A 86 -7.55 2.68 -5.20
CA HIS A 86 -7.34 1.52 -4.35
C HIS A 86 -7.75 1.81 -2.90
N VAL A 87 -8.05 0.74 -2.17
CA VAL A 87 -8.08 0.74 -0.71
C VAL A 87 -6.76 0.19 -0.21
N GLU A 88 -6.03 0.98 0.56
CA GLU A 88 -4.80 0.60 1.24
C GLU A 88 -5.12 0.08 2.64
N LEU A 89 -4.77 -1.17 2.93
CA LEU A 89 -5.08 -1.83 4.19
C LEU A 89 -3.81 -2.03 5.03
N HIS A 90 -3.86 -1.56 6.28
CA HIS A 90 -2.84 -1.85 7.28
C HIS A 90 -3.47 -2.51 8.51
N ARG A 91 -3.21 -3.81 8.66
CA ARG A 91 -3.73 -4.67 9.74
C ARG A 91 -2.81 -5.90 9.90
N PRO A 92 -2.71 -6.53 11.09
CA PRO A 92 -2.06 -7.83 11.23
C PRO A 92 -2.63 -8.89 10.28
N SER A 93 -1.77 -9.81 9.84
CA SER A 93 -2.07 -10.82 8.81
C SER A 93 -3.36 -11.61 9.06
N GLN A 94 -3.59 -12.04 10.29
CA GLN A 94 -4.75 -12.85 10.72
C GLN A 94 -6.11 -12.25 10.35
N ASP A 95 -6.18 -10.92 10.21
CA ASP A 95 -7.42 -10.19 9.94
C ASP A 95 -7.54 -9.74 8.47
N LEU A 96 -6.52 -9.99 7.63
CA LEU A 96 -6.48 -9.49 6.25
C LEU A 96 -7.61 -10.04 5.40
N ALA A 97 -7.99 -11.31 5.57
CA ALA A 97 -9.11 -11.88 4.84
C ALA A 97 -10.42 -11.18 5.19
N ALA A 98 -10.67 -10.95 6.49
CA ALA A 98 -11.89 -10.30 6.96
C ALA A 98 -12.00 -8.83 6.50
N ALA A 99 -10.90 -8.08 6.48
CA ALA A 99 -10.89 -6.69 6.05
C ALA A 99 -10.76 -6.52 4.53
N GLY A 100 -10.01 -7.39 3.86
CA GLY A 100 -9.64 -7.26 2.45
C GLY A 100 -10.61 -7.94 1.48
N GLN A 101 -11.24 -9.05 1.85
CA GLN A 101 -12.18 -9.73 0.96
C GLN A 101 -13.40 -8.86 0.62
N PRO A 102 -14.05 -8.13 1.56
CA PRO A 102 -15.17 -7.25 1.23
C PRO A 102 -14.79 -6.13 0.24
N VAL A 103 -13.55 -5.63 0.30
CA VAL A 103 -13.02 -4.64 -0.63
C VAL A 103 -12.93 -5.22 -2.05
N LEU A 104 -12.41 -6.45 -2.17
CA LEU A 104 -12.29 -7.16 -3.45
C LEU A 104 -13.66 -7.56 -4.02
N ASP A 105 -14.59 -7.93 -3.17
CA ASP A 105 -15.98 -8.29 -3.54
C ASP A 105 -16.74 -7.05 -4.06
N ALA A 106 -16.50 -5.87 -3.47
CA ALA A 106 -17.01 -4.60 -3.98
C ALA A 106 -16.37 -4.20 -5.33
N GLY A 107 -15.32 -4.91 -5.76
CA GLY A 107 -14.64 -4.72 -7.02
C GLY A 107 -13.52 -3.68 -7.00
N CYS A 108 -13.09 -3.24 -5.80
CA CYS A 108 -12.01 -2.29 -5.64
C CYS A 108 -10.64 -2.96 -5.83
N LYS A 109 -9.63 -2.15 -6.15
CA LYS A 109 -8.23 -2.55 -6.02
C LYS A 109 -7.85 -2.54 -4.53
N LEU A 110 -7.04 -3.51 -4.10
CA LEU A 110 -6.53 -3.61 -2.74
C LEU A 110 -5.02 -3.41 -2.74
N VAL A 111 -4.49 -2.59 -1.83
CA VAL A 111 -3.06 -2.50 -1.53
C VAL A 111 -2.87 -2.93 -0.08
N VAL A 112 -1.98 -3.88 0.19
CA VAL A 112 -1.70 -4.32 1.56
C VAL A 112 -0.33 -3.84 1.99
N ASP A 113 -0.30 -3.16 3.13
CA ASP A 113 0.92 -2.56 3.68
C ASP A 113 1.86 -3.61 4.30
N HIS A 114 3.16 -3.33 4.18
CA HIS A 114 4.24 -3.95 4.95
C HIS A 114 4.23 -5.49 4.97
N PHE A 115 4.32 -6.11 3.79
CA PHE A 115 4.25 -7.57 3.60
C PHE A 115 2.95 -8.22 4.08
N GLY A 116 1.93 -7.45 4.48
CA GLY A 116 0.74 -7.97 5.15
C GLY A 116 0.90 -8.17 6.66
N ARG A 117 1.94 -7.60 7.27
CA ARG A 117 2.20 -7.71 8.72
C ARG A 117 2.10 -9.18 9.22
N PRO A 118 2.83 -10.13 8.59
CA PRO A 118 2.85 -11.51 9.05
C PRO A 118 3.46 -11.61 10.45
N GLY A 119 3.20 -12.75 11.11
CA GLY A 119 3.97 -13.21 12.25
C GLY A 119 5.43 -13.54 11.87
N GLU A 120 6.21 -14.00 12.85
CA GLU A 120 7.65 -14.25 12.66
C GLU A 120 7.95 -15.25 11.53
N ASN A 121 7.14 -16.32 11.42
CA ASN A 121 7.22 -17.29 10.33
C ASN A 121 6.07 -17.07 9.33
N SER A 122 6.35 -16.38 8.23
CA SER A 122 5.34 -16.08 7.21
C SER A 122 4.81 -17.33 6.49
N ALA A 123 5.59 -18.42 6.41
CA ALA A 123 5.16 -19.63 5.71
C ALA A 123 4.07 -20.39 6.48
N ALA A 124 4.05 -20.27 7.81
CA ALA A 124 3.00 -20.85 8.67
C ALA A 124 1.81 -19.89 8.91
N ASP A 125 1.90 -18.65 8.41
CA ASP A 125 0.90 -17.62 8.63
C ASP A 125 -0.24 -17.74 7.61
N SER A 126 -1.44 -18.09 8.09
CA SER A 126 -2.62 -18.27 7.23
C SER A 126 -3.09 -16.98 6.55
N GLY A 127 -2.90 -15.83 7.20
CA GLY A 127 -3.20 -14.51 6.66
C GLY A 127 -2.24 -14.11 5.55
N PHE A 128 -0.96 -14.41 5.71
CA PHE A 128 0.04 -14.27 4.64
C PHE A 128 -0.27 -15.20 3.46
N GLY A 129 -0.67 -16.44 3.74
CA GLY A 129 -1.14 -17.38 2.71
C GLY A 129 -2.38 -16.88 1.96
N TRP A 130 -3.34 -16.27 2.64
CA TRP A 130 -4.48 -15.59 1.98
C TRP A 130 -4.01 -14.44 1.11
N LEU A 131 -3.09 -13.60 1.61
CA LEU A 131 -2.56 -12.45 0.86
C LEU A 131 -1.89 -12.87 -0.44
N ALA A 132 -1.06 -13.91 -0.41
CA ALA A 132 -0.40 -14.44 -1.61
C ALA A 132 -1.42 -14.88 -2.67
N ARG A 133 -2.49 -15.59 -2.26
CA ARG A 133 -3.59 -16.00 -3.17
C ARG A 133 -4.38 -14.80 -3.69
N ALA A 134 -4.66 -13.81 -2.84
CA ALA A 134 -5.39 -12.60 -3.23
C ALA A 134 -4.58 -11.77 -4.24
N ALA A 135 -3.26 -11.67 -4.06
CA ALA A 135 -2.34 -10.99 -4.98
C ALA A 135 -2.28 -11.69 -6.36
N ALA A 136 -2.25 -13.02 -6.38
CA ALA A 136 -2.34 -13.80 -7.61
C ALA A 136 -3.65 -13.56 -8.39
N GLY A 137 -4.74 -13.20 -7.68
CA GLY A 137 -6.03 -12.84 -8.27
C GLY A 137 -6.07 -11.50 -9.03
N GLY A 138 -4.96 -10.77 -9.08
CA GLY A 138 -4.77 -9.67 -10.03
C GLY A 138 -5.33 -8.30 -9.64
N ARG A 139 -6.08 -8.18 -8.54
CA ARG A 139 -6.58 -6.89 -8.00
C ARG A 139 -5.98 -6.51 -6.64
N THR A 140 -4.98 -7.26 -6.17
CA THR A 140 -4.30 -7.00 -4.90
C THR A 140 -2.82 -6.76 -5.12
N TRP A 141 -2.30 -5.67 -4.56
CA TRP A 141 -0.89 -5.31 -4.54
C TRP A 141 -0.35 -5.42 -3.12
N VAL A 142 0.94 -5.74 -2.99
CA VAL A 142 1.61 -5.82 -1.69
C VAL A 142 2.81 -4.90 -1.64
N LYS A 143 2.91 -4.09 -0.58
CA LYS A 143 4.09 -3.27 -0.34
C LYS A 143 5.16 -4.09 0.38
N LEU A 144 6.29 -4.30 -0.28
CA LEU A 144 7.54 -4.74 0.33
C LEU A 144 8.18 -3.55 1.05
N SER A 145 7.66 -3.23 2.23
CA SER A 145 8.06 -2.09 3.04
C SER A 145 8.07 -2.43 4.52
N ALA A 146 8.77 -1.62 5.33
CA ALA A 146 8.76 -1.70 6.79
C ALA A 146 8.89 -3.10 7.41
N ALA A 147 9.75 -3.95 6.84
CA ALA A 147 9.99 -5.32 7.35
C ALA A 147 10.36 -5.36 8.85
N TYR A 148 10.98 -4.29 9.37
CA TYR A 148 11.26 -4.09 10.81
C TYR A 148 10.01 -4.10 11.71
N ARG A 149 8.80 -3.98 11.14
CA ARG A 149 7.53 -4.07 11.87
C ARG A 149 7.05 -5.50 12.11
N SER A 150 7.64 -6.48 11.41
CA SER A 150 7.33 -7.92 11.53
C SER A 150 8.53 -8.74 11.97
N TRP A 151 9.75 -8.33 11.62
CA TRP A 151 10.97 -9.09 11.89
C TRP A 151 12.04 -8.22 12.52
N ARG A 152 12.77 -8.79 13.49
CA ARG A 152 13.89 -8.11 14.18
C ARG A 152 15.06 -7.80 13.26
N ASP A 153 15.35 -8.69 12.31
CA ASP A 153 16.33 -8.48 11.25
C ASP A 153 15.62 -8.30 9.90
N PRO A 154 15.43 -7.05 9.44
CA PRO A 154 14.75 -6.76 8.17
C PRO A 154 15.51 -7.25 6.94
N LEU A 155 16.82 -7.51 7.06
CA LEU A 155 17.66 -8.08 6.00
C LEU A 155 17.78 -9.60 6.12
N GLY A 156 17.19 -10.17 7.17
CA GLY A 156 17.27 -11.57 7.51
C GLY A 156 16.54 -12.48 6.52
N ALA A 157 16.74 -13.78 6.71
CA ALA A 157 16.25 -14.81 5.80
C ALA A 157 14.71 -14.84 5.69
N GLU A 158 13.97 -14.48 6.75
CA GLU A 158 12.51 -14.47 6.72
C GLU A 158 11.94 -13.41 5.78
N ALA A 159 12.41 -12.15 5.88
CA ALA A 159 11.96 -11.07 5.00
C ALA A 159 12.25 -11.41 3.52
N ARG A 160 13.42 -12.00 3.24
CA ARG A 160 13.78 -12.47 1.89
C ARG A 160 12.88 -13.61 1.42
N ARG A 161 12.59 -14.61 2.26
CA ARG A 161 11.68 -15.71 1.92
C ARG A 161 10.27 -15.22 1.65
N ALA A 162 9.75 -14.31 2.49
CA ALA A 162 8.44 -13.71 2.31
C ALA A 162 8.36 -12.93 0.99
N ALA A 163 9.37 -12.13 0.67
CA ALA A 163 9.44 -11.40 -0.59
C ALA A 163 9.46 -12.33 -1.81
N ALA A 164 10.27 -13.39 -1.76
CA ALA A 164 10.33 -14.40 -2.81
C ALA A 164 9.00 -15.12 -3.00
N SER A 165 8.35 -15.54 -1.90
CA SER A 165 7.05 -16.21 -1.94
C SER A 165 5.96 -15.33 -2.56
N LEU A 166 5.93 -14.03 -2.24
CA LEU A 166 4.99 -13.09 -2.87
C LEU A 166 5.33 -12.87 -4.35
N LEU A 167 6.61 -12.73 -4.69
CA LEU A 167 7.06 -12.57 -6.07
C LEU A 167 6.66 -13.79 -6.92
N ASP A 168 6.86 -14.99 -6.42
CA ASP A 168 6.47 -16.24 -7.10
C ASP A 168 4.95 -16.35 -7.27
N ALA A 169 4.18 -15.88 -6.28
CA ALA A 169 2.73 -15.97 -6.31
C ALA A 169 2.05 -15.00 -7.29
N CYS A 170 2.54 -13.76 -7.41
CA CYS A 170 1.83 -12.69 -8.12
C CYS A 170 2.67 -11.89 -9.13
N GLY A 171 3.97 -12.18 -9.22
CA GLY A 171 4.91 -11.46 -10.07
C GLY A 171 5.19 -10.02 -9.60
N PRO A 172 6.19 -9.35 -10.19
CA PRO A 172 6.60 -8.02 -9.76
C PRO A 172 5.54 -6.95 -10.05
N GLN A 173 4.59 -7.23 -10.96
CA GLN A 173 3.49 -6.35 -11.38
C GLN A 173 2.45 -6.11 -10.27
N ARG A 174 2.53 -6.85 -9.17
CA ARG A 174 1.67 -6.74 -7.98
C ARG A 174 2.45 -6.39 -6.73
N LEU A 175 3.72 -6.05 -6.88
CA LEU A 175 4.60 -5.69 -5.77
C LEU A 175 5.04 -4.24 -5.89
N LEU A 176 5.08 -3.58 -4.74
CA LEU A 176 5.48 -2.19 -4.59
C LEU A 176 6.61 -2.13 -3.55
N TRP A 177 7.48 -1.13 -3.67
CA TRP A 177 8.38 -0.78 -2.57
C TRP A 177 7.96 0.55 -1.95
N GLY A 178 8.11 0.66 -0.63
CA GLY A 178 7.92 1.90 0.10
C GLY A 178 8.94 2.02 1.23
N SER A 179 9.43 3.23 1.47
CA SER A 179 10.40 3.46 2.55
C SER A 179 9.78 3.38 3.94
N ASP A 180 8.48 3.69 4.07
CA ASP A 180 7.80 3.92 5.36
C ASP A 180 8.43 5.07 6.17
N TRP A 181 9.13 5.99 5.50
CA TRP A 181 9.69 7.19 6.13
C TRP A 181 8.55 8.02 6.76
N PRO A 182 8.72 8.56 7.98
CA PRO A 182 9.96 8.70 8.75
C PRO A 182 10.22 7.56 9.76
N HIS A 183 9.69 6.35 9.51
CA HIS A 183 9.84 5.16 10.36
C HIS A 183 9.35 5.43 11.79
N THR A 184 8.13 5.96 11.90
CA THR A 184 7.49 6.28 13.19
C THR A 184 7.55 5.09 14.16
N GLN A 185 8.04 5.37 15.37
CA GLN A 185 8.30 4.40 16.46
C GLN A 185 9.44 3.39 16.20
N HIS A 186 10.21 3.54 15.11
CA HIS A 186 11.31 2.64 14.74
C HIS A 186 12.49 3.41 14.13
N ARG A 187 12.70 4.68 14.51
CA ARG A 187 13.70 5.56 13.89
C ARG A 187 15.12 5.05 14.10
N GLU A 188 15.34 4.36 15.21
CA GLU A 188 16.57 3.69 15.61
C GLU A 188 16.84 2.37 14.84
N HIS A 189 15.82 1.80 14.22
CA HIS A 189 15.88 0.51 13.53
C HIS A 189 15.85 0.64 11.99
N ALA A 190 15.59 1.83 11.45
CA ALA A 190 15.44 2.02 10.02
C ALA A 190 15.89 3.41 9.52
N GLY A 191 16.69 3.40 8.45
CA GLY A 191 17.02 4.55 7.63
C GLY A 191 16.54 4.39 6.20
N TYR A 192 16.34 5.50 5.47
CA TYR A 192 15.87 5.45 4.08
C TYR A 192 16.82 4.66 3.18
N ALA A 193 18.14 4.87 3.31
CA ALA A 193 19.14 4.14 2.53
C ALA A 193 19.13 2.63 2.86
N GLN A 194 18.89 2.27 4.13
CA GLN A 194 18.81 0.89 4.57
C GLN A 194 17.58 0.19 3.99
N THR A 195 16.39 0.81 4.07
CA THR A 195 15.16 0.22 3.51
C THR A 195 15.22 0.11 1.99
N ARG A 196 15.92 1.02 1.30
CA ARG A 196 16.17 0.91 -0.14
C ARG A 196 17.15 -0.22 -0.46
N THR A 197 18.20 -0.38 0.34
CA THR A 197 19.19 -1.46 0.17
C THR A 197 18.54 -2.82 0.43
N ALA A 198 17.65 -2.92 1.42
CA ALA A 198 16.93 -4.14 1.75
C ALA A 198 16.20 -4.76 0.56
N LEU A 199 15.58 -3.94 -0.29
CA LEU A 199 14.93 -4.43 -1.51
C LEU A 199 15.89 -5.19 -2.44
N ASN A 200 17.17 -4.78 -2.53
CA ASN A 200 18.17 -5.48 -3.34
C ASN A 200 18.47 -6.89 -2.79
N HIS A 201 18.38 -7.06 -1.47
CA HIS A 201 18.54 -8.36 -0.82
C HIS A 201 17.30 -9.25 -0.98
N TRP A 202 16.11 -8.66 -0.89
CA TRP A 202 14.85 -9.38 -1.01
C TRP A 202 14.57 -9.84 -2.44
N ILE A 203 14.87 -8.99 -3.43
CA ILE A 203 14.60 -9.22 -4.85
C ILE A 203 15.92 -9.09 -5.62
N PRO A 204 16.70 -10.18 -5.79
CA PRO A 204 18.00 -10.13 -6.46
C PRO A 204 17.93 -9.82 -7.96
N ASP A 205 16.81 -10.15 -8.61
CA ASP A 205 16.58 -9.84 -10.02
C ASP A 205 16.38 -8.32 -10.25
N ALA A 206 17.19 -7.75 -11.13
CA ALA A 206 17.17 -6.33 -11.45
C ALA A 206 15.90 -5.90 -12.21
N ASP A 207 15.36 -6.76 -13.07
CA ASP A 207 14.18 -6.44 -13.87
C ASP A 207 12.92 -6.47 -13.00
N ALA A 208 12.79 -7.49 -12.15
CA ALA A 208 11.77 -7.51 -11.10
C ALA A 208 11.83 -6.26 -10.21
N ARG A 209 13.02 -5.87 -9.75
CA ARG A 209 13.18 -4.62 -8.96
C ARG A 209 12.76 -3.39 -9.73
N ARG A 210 13.12 -3.27 -11.00
CA ARG A 210 12.71 -2.14 -11.85
C ARG A 210 11.19 -2.07 -11.92
N CYS A 211 10.54 -3.19 -12.19
CA CYS A 211 9.09 -3.27 -12.24
C CYS A 211 8.43 -2.85 -10.91
N ILE A 212 8.97 -3.30 -9.77
CA ILE A 212 8.48 -2.96 -8.42
C ILE A 212 8.66 -1.46 -8.10
N LEU A 213 9.76 -0.85 -8.57
CA LEU A 213 10.12 0.54 -8.27
C LEU A 213 9.55 1.56 -9.26
N VAL A 214 9.21 1.14 -10.48
CA VAL A 214 8.89 2.04 -11.60
C VAL A 214 7.56 1.66 -12.23
N ASP A 215 7.48 0.50 -12.88
CA ASP A 215 6.36 0.19 -13.77
C ASP A 215 5.06 -0.06 -12.99
N THR A 216 5.14 -0.82 -11.89
CA THR A 216 3.99 -1.12 -11.02
C THR A 216 3.41 0.13 -10.34
N PRO A 217 4.22 0.96 -9.64
CA PRO A 217 3.68 2.18 -9.07
C PRO A 217 3.22 3.19 -10.14
N ALA A 218 3.88 3.26 -11.31
CA ALA A 218 3.42 4.14 -12.38
C ALA A 218 2.01 3.76 -12.87
N ALA A 219 1.76 2.46 -13.07
CA ALA A 219 0.44 1.96 -13.45
C ALA A 219 -0.61 2.13 -12.35
N LEU A 220 -0.28 1.82 -11.09
CA LEU A 220 -1.24 1.86 -9.99
C LEU A 220 -1.62 3.29 -9.57
N PHE A 221 -0.65 4.21 -9.54
CA PHE A 221 -0.86 5.59 -9.08
C PHE A 221 -1.02 6.60 -10.23
N GLY A 222 -0.98 6.15 -11.48
CA GLY A 222 -1.13 7.02 -12.65
C GLY A 222 -0.04 8.09 -12.72
N PHE A 223 1.23 7.67 -12.59
CA PHE A 223 2.35 8.53 -12.97
C PHE A 223 2.52 8.44 -14.48
N SER A 224 2.49 9.59 -15.15
CA SER A 224 2.76 9.68 -16.59
C SER A 224 4.16 9.15 -16.88
N LYS A 225 4.31 8.29 -17.89
CA LYS A 225 5.65 8.01 -18.42
C LYS A 225 6.13 9.31 -19.06
N GLU A 226 7.24 9.87 -18.58
CA GLU A 226 7.92 10.95 -19.30
C GLU A 226 8.07 10.50 -20.74
N THR A 227 7.41 11.22 -21.65
CA THR A 227 7.63 11.02 -23.08
C THR A 227 8.97 11.67 -23.33
N THR A 228 10.05 10.91 -23.26
CA THR A 228 11.38 11.40 -23.66
C THR A 228 11.31 11.63 -25.16
N THR A 229 10.88 12.82 -25.58
CA THR A 229 11.16 13.33 -26.92
C THR A 229 12.67 13.39 -27.03
N SER A 230 13.20 12.45 -27.81
CA SER A 230 14.60 12.44 -28.29
C SER A 230 14.84 13.60 -29.25
#